data_AF-A0A6L7PZY1-F1
#
_entry.id   AF-A0A6L7PZY1-F1
#
_cell.length_a   1.000
_cell.length_b   1.000
_cell.length_c   1.000
_cell.angle_alpha   90.00
_cell.angle_beta   90.00
_cell.angle_gamma   90.00
#
_symmetry.space_group_name_H-M   'P 1'
#
loop_
_entity.id
_entity.type
_entity.pdbx_description
1 polymer ?
#
loop_
_entity_poly.entity_id
_entity_poly.type
_entity_poly.pdbx_seq_one_letter_code
_entity_poly.pdbx_strand_id
1 'polypeptide(L)'
;MTNTAAAQSPPLERGDVIQLDLLAWGRLGEAMATWNGRDVFVFGGIPGETVQAEVVALRRKYVAAQVVGVINPSDRRVEPPCDYFGQCTGCQWQHLTYDAQLAAKTAIVKDRLQRIGAFHNATVLDTIPSPNPYRYRNHARFNIWRETGTLGFTHRERRRFVRIDHCLLMNDRTNELLSQLQDRCAETTALSIRASDATGDYLVQPTLKNPDVPIPTGQKRYLESVAGHEFQVASPSFFQVNVAQAARLAELAKDALQLTGSEIVLDAYTGVGTFAVLLAPHAGRIIAVEESTAAIADAQENAAGLPNVEFVAGKVEDVLPNLEAAPDAVILDPSRSGCQSAALDTLLRLAPQRIAYVSCNPETLARDLAILCRRYRVESVQPVDMFPQTHHVECVATLTLKPADAEVVLASASPRRRTLLGDLGIDFRVAPSNIPEDPEPDETPERMVRRLSREKALAVAQAENAAAGYYVAADSTVVLDGEAIAKPADASEARAMLTRLRGQPHHVVTGLTVYDAATGRCITDAQSADVLMRDFTDAEMERSIASGAPMDKAGAYAIQDTDFHPASLQSGCYSNVMGLPACRVVEMLAELGCQLPDYAAMTVPPGCTLPCLLNRPPEPVPENDTL
;
A
#
# COMPACT_ATOMS: atom_id res chain seq x y z
N MET A 1 25.90 16.07 -42.18
CA MET A 1 26.07 15.59 -40.79
C MET A 1 25.59 14.15 -40.78
N THR A 2 26.52 13.22 -40.64
CA THR A 2 26.30 11.77 -40.68
C THR A 2 25.47 11.34 -39.48
N ASN A 3 24.31 10.77 -39.76
CA ASN A 3 23.47 10.11 -38.78
C ASN A 3 24.18 8.80 -38.39
N THR A 4 24.83 8.79 -37.23
CA THR A 4 25.50 7.59 -36.70
C THR A 4 24.40 6.61 -36.31
N ALA A 5 24.10 5.67 -37.21
CA ALA A 5 23.26 4.52 -36.90
C ALA A 5 23.87 3.83 -35.68
N ALA A 6 23.17 3.86 -34.55
CA ALA A 6 23.50 3.02 -33.41
C ALA A 6 23.53 1.58 -33.92
N ALA A 7 24.71 0.96 -33.92
CA ALA A 7 24.86 -0.43 -34.29
C ALA A 7 23.94 -1.25 -33.39
N GLN A 8 22.82 -1.73 -33.95
CA GLN A 8 21.91 -2.61 -33.24
C GLN A 8 22.73 -3.85 -32.87
N SER A 9 22.94 -4.07 -31.58
CA SER A 9 23.58 -5.28 -31.09
C SER A 9 22.81 -6.49 -31.64
N PRO A 10 23.50 -7.60 -31.96
CA PRO A 10 22.83 -8.81 -32.45
C PRO A 10 21.69 -9.22 -31.50
N PRO A 11 20.62 -9.84 -32.03
CA PRO A 11 19.50 -10.29 -31.21
C PRO A 11 20.02 -11.27 -30.15
N LEU A 12 19.63 -11.02 -28.90
CA LEU A 12 20.04 -11.83 -27.76
C LEU A 12 19.50 -13.26 -27.90
N GLU A 13 20.36 -14.25 -27.77
CA GLU A 13 20.02 -15.68 -27.78
C GLU A 13 20.21 -16.32 -26.41
N ARG A 14 19.61 -17.50 -26.21
CA ARG A 14 19.81 -18.28 -25.00
C ARG A 14 21.24 -18.81 -24.96
N GLY A 15 21.93 -18.63 -23.84
CA GLY A 15 23.33 -19.00 -23.65
C GLY A 15 24.30 -17.84 -23.91
N ASP A 16 23.84 -16.71 -24.44
CA ASP A 16 24.67 -15.51 -24.57
C ASP A 16 25.10 -15.02 -23.19
N VAL A 17 26.35 -14.57 -23.09
CA VAL A 17 26.89 -13.94 -21.88
C VAL A 17 27.01 -12.45 -22.12
N ILE A 18 26.29 -11.66 -21.33
CA ILE A 18 26.29 -10.20 -21.40
C ILE A 18 26.78 -9.58 -20.10
N GLN A 19 27.52 -8.47 -20.22
CA GLN A 19 27.91 -7.67 -19.06
C GLN A 19 26.76 -6.72 -18.70
N LEU A 20 26.40 -6.68 -17.41
CA LEU A 20 25.29 -5.89 -16.89
C LEU A 20 25.68 -5.18 -15.60
N ASP A 21 25.24 -3.94 -15.46
CA ASP A 21 25.21 -3.23 -14.18
C ASP A 21 23.84 -3.44 -13.53
N LEU A 22 23.85 -3.96 -12.30
CA LEU A 22 22.64 -4.33 -11.57
C LEU A 22 22.12 -3.13 -10.78
N LEU A 23 20.86 -2.76 -10.98
CA LEU A 23 20.32 -1.47 -10.53
C LEU A 23 19.43 -1.58 -9.29
N ALA A 24 18.56 -2.59 -9.26
CA ALA A 24 17.54 -2.73 -8.21
C ALA A 24 17.16 -4.20 -7.99
N TRP A 25 16.39 -4.49 -6.94
CA TRP A 25 15.77 -5.79 -6.75
C TRP A 25 14.53 -5.95 -7.63
N GLY A 26 14.42 -7.10 -8.29
CA GLY A 26 13.23 -7.58 -8.95
C GLY A 26 12.22 -8.19 -7.97
N ARG A 27 11.17 -8.80 -8.50
CA ARG A 27 10.03 -9.27 -7.71
C ARG A 27 10.32 -10.54 -6.94
N LEU A 28 11.11 -11.47 -7.51
CA LEU A 28 11.33 -12.80 -6.92
C LEU A 28 12.73 -12.95 -6.28
N GLY A 29 13.38 -11.81 -5.97
CA GLY A 29 14.69 -11.76 -5.34
C GLY A 29 15.88 -11.73 -6.31
N GLU A 30 15.65 -11.81 -7.62
CA GLU A 30 16.66 -11.48 -8.63
C GLU A 30 17.06 -9.99 -8.60
N ALA A 31 18.25 -9.67 -9.10
CA ALA A 31 18.59 -8.30 -9.41
C ALA A 31 18.06 -7.91 -10.80
N MET A 32 17.82 -6.63 -11.02
CA MET A 32 17.29 -6.09 -12.27
C MET A 32 18.34 -5.19 -12.95
N ALA A 33 18.46 -5.32 -14.25
CA ALA A 33 19.25 -4.45 -15.13
C ALA A 33 18.45 -4.14 -16.40
N THR A 34 18.96 -3.21 -17.20
CA THR A 34 18.37 -2.90 -18.52
C THR A 34 19.41 -3.18 -19.60
N TRP A 35 18.99 -3.88 -20.66
CA TRP A 35 19.83 -4.15 -21.83
C TRP A 35 19.06 -3.81 -23.10
N ASN A 36 19.57 -2.84 -23.88
CA ASN A 36 18.92 -2.34 -25.10
C ASN A 36 17.42 -2.03 -24.92
N GLY A 37 17.07 -1.38 -23.81
CA GLY A 37 15.69 -1.00 -23.48
C GLY A 37 14.79 -2.15 -23.02
N ARG A 38 15.34 -3.35 -22.78
CA ARG A 38 14.61 -4.49 -22.21
C ARG A 38 15.05 -4.75 -20.79
N ASP A 39 14.09 -5.09 -19.92
CA ASP A 39 14.39 -5.53 -18.56
C ASP A 39 15.05 -6.90 -18.56
N VAL A 40 16.14 -6.99 -17.80
CA VAL A 40 16.88 -8.23 -17.55
C VAL A 40 16.86 -8.54 -16.07
N PHE A 41 16.35 -9.72 -15.74
CA PHE A 41 16.23 -10.25 -14.39
C PHE A 41 17.33 -11.27 -14.17
N VAL A 42 18.27 -10.95 -13.29
CA VAL A 42 19.54 -11.65 -13.11
C VAL A 42 19.55 -12.36 -11.75
N PHE A 43 19.42 -13.68 -11.77
CA PHE A 43 19.54 -14.51 -10.57
C PHE A 43 21.00 -14.58 -10.09
N GLY A 44 21.22 -14.53 -8.79
CA GLY A 44 22.54 -14.58 -8.16
C GLY A 44 23.30 -13.24 -8.17
N GLY A 45 22.70 -12.18 -8.71
CA GLY A 45 23.22 -10.82 -8.67
C GLY A 45 22.81 -10.07 -7.40
N ILE A 46 23.54 -8.98 -7.09
CA ILE A 46 23.21 -8.02 -6.04
C ILE A 46 23.17 -6.61 -6.68
N PRO A 47 22.14 -5.78 -6.42
CA PRO A 47 22.11 -4.40 -6.90
C PRO A 47 23.37 -3.63 -6.48
N GLY A 48 23.95 -2.89 -7.42
CA GLY A 48 25.24 -2.20 -7.30
C GLY A 48 26.44 -2.98 -7.86
N GLU A 49 26.27 -4.24 -8.26
CA GLU A 49 27.34 -5.02 -8.89
C GLU A 49 27.38 -4.85 -10.41
N THR A 50 28.57 -5.08 -10.97
CA THR A 50 28.76 -5.34 -12.39
C THR A 50 29.06 -6.82 -12.58
N VAL A 51 28.27 -7.51 -13.42
CA VAL A 51 28.33 -8.97 -13.58
C VAL A 51 28.38 -9.37 -15.05
N GLN A 52 28.94 -10.56 -15.30
CA GLN A 52 28.70 -11.34 -16.52
C GLN A 52 27.51 -12.27 -16.26
N ALA A 53 26.45 -12.12 -17.05
CA ALA A 53 25.21 -12.86 -16.90
C ALA A 53 24.90 -13.68 -18.16
N GLU A 54 24.69 -14.99 -17.99
CA GLU A 54 24.25 -15.90 -19.04
C GLU A 54 22.74 -15.82 -19.20
N VAL A 55 22.27 -15.64 -20.44
CA VAL A 55 20.84 -15.60 -20.78
C VAL A 55 20.23 -16.98 -20.67
N VAL A 56 19.36 -17.17 -19.69
CA VAL A 56 18.71 -18.46 -19.42
C VAL A 56 17.42 -18.62 -20.23
N ALA A 57 16.63 -17.54 -20.34
CA ALA A 57 15.39 -17.57 -21.09
C ALA A 57 15.00 -16.18 -21.62
N LEU A 58 14.45 -16.15 -22.83
CA LEU A 58 13.85 -14.97 -23.43
C LEU A 58 12.34 -15.04 -23.23
N ARG A 59 11.76 -14.05 -22.55
CA ARG A 59 10.32 -13.89 -22.42
C ARG A 59 9.85 -12.72 -23.26
N ARG A 60 8.53 -12.65 -23.52
CA ARG A 60 7.94 -11.59 -24.34
C ARG A 60 8.23 -10.19 -23.77
N LYS A 61 8.18 -10.02 -22.45
CA LYS A 61 8.35 -8.72 -21.76
C LYS A 61 9.75 -8.50 -21.16
N TYR A 62 10.50 -9.55 -20.89
CA TYR A 62 11.77 -9.45 -20.17
C TYR A 62 12.74 -10.58 -20.56
N VAL A 63 13.98 -10.47 -20.13
CA VAL A 63 15.01 -11.50 -20.25
C VAL A 63 15.32 -12.06 -18.86
N ALA A 64 15.40 -13.38 -18.72
CA ALA A 64 15.89 -14.02 -17.51
C ALA A 64 17.34 -14.47 -17.73
N ALA A 65 18.21 -14.11 -16.81
CA ALA A 65 19.64 -14.40 -16.86
C ALA A 65 20.15 -14.86 -15.48
N GLN A 66 21.35 -15.43 -15.46
CA GLN A 66 22.01 -15.90 -14.24
C GLN A 66 23.46 -15.41 -14.22
N VAL A 67 23.95 -14.98 -13.06
CA VAL A 67 25.36 -14.61 -12.88
C VAL A 67 26.26 -15.82 -13.15
N VAL A 68 27.21 -15.66 -14.05
CA VAL A 68 28.30 -16.61 -14.33
C VAL A 68 29.68 -16.06 -13.97
N GLY A 69 29.79 -14.75 -13.78
CA GLY A 69 30.99 -14.08 -13.28
C GLY A 69 30.65 -12.73 -12.65
N VAL A 70 31.41 -12.34 -11.62
CA VAL A 70 31.25 -11.04 -10.95
C VAL A 70 32.49 -10.22 -11.24
N ILE A 71 32.31 -9.06 -11.90
CA ILE A 71 33.41 -8.17 -12.29
C ILE A 71 33.70 -7.19 -11.15
N ASN A 72 32.64 -6.54 -10.65
CA ASN A 72 32.71 -5.64 -9.50
C ASN A 72 31.78 -6.17 -8.40
N PRO A 73 32.31 -6.95 -7.43
CA PRO A 73 31.51 -7.57 -6.39
C PRO A 73 31.06 -6.55 -5.35
N SER A 74 29.87 -6.76 -4.77
CA SER A 74 29.46 -6.01 -3.59
C SER A 74 30.21 -6.53 -2.35
N ASP A 75 30.57 -5.64 -1.44
CA ASP A 75 31.10 -6.01 -0.11
C ASP A 75 30.12 -6.87 0.72
N ARG A 76 28.86 -6.94 0.28
CA ARG A 76 27.79 -7.74 0.89
C ARG A 76 27.66 -9.14 0.29
N ARG A 77 28.47 -9.49 -0.71
CA ARG A 77 28.47 -10.81 -1.32
C ARG A 77 29.17 -11.83 -0.42
N VAL A 78 28.57 -13.00 -0.27
CA VAL A 78 29.17 -14.17 0.37
C VAL A 78 29.06 -15.40 -0.51
N GLU A 79 29.90 -16.40 -0.25
CA GLU A 79 29.75 -17.70 -0.89
C GLU A 79 28.54 -18.43 -0.28
N PRO A 80 27.57 -18.88 -1.08
CA PRO A 80 26.42 -19.63 -0.60
C PRO A 80 26.87 -20.94 0.10
N PRO A 81 26.48 -21.19 1.36
CA PRO A 81 26.91 -22.39 2.08
C PRO A 81 26.18 -23.67 1.65
N CYS A 82 25.07 -23.55 0.89
CA CYS A 82 24.30 -24.71 0.43
C CYS A 82 24.76 -25.19 -0.95
N ASP A 83 25.18 -26.44 -1.03
CA ASP A 83 25.60 -27.10 -2.29
C ASP A 83 24.53 -27.09 -3.39
N TYR A 84 23.26 -26.95 -3.01
CA TYR A 84 22.12 -26.93 -3.92
C TYR A 84 21.71 -25.52 -4.36
N PHE A 85 22.36 -24.46 -3.85
CA PHE A 85 22.02 -23.09 -4.20
C PHE A 85 22.18 -22.84 -5.70
N GLY A 86 21.28 -22.03 -6.27
CA GLY A 86 21.19 -21.78 -7.71
C GLY A 86 20.50 -22.87 -8.53
N GLN A 87 20.56 -24.14 -8.11
CA GLN A 87 19.80 -25.23 -8.73
C GLN A 87 18.42 -25.39 -8.10
N CYS A 88 18.38 -25.47 -6.76
CA CYS A 88 17.17 -25.59 -5.97
C CYS A 88 16.34 -24.29 -5.99
N THR A 89 15.02 -24.44 -5.96
CA THR A 89 14.07 -23.31 -5.92
C THR A 89 13.92 -22.67 -4.54
N GLY A 90 14.38 -23.33 -3.47
CA GLY A 90 14.05 -22.94 -2.09
C GLY A 90 14.61 -21.58 -1.65
N CYS A 91 15.87 -21.27 -1.95
CA CYS A 91 16.54 -20.04 -1.50
C CYS A 91 16.84 -19.10 -2.67
N GLN A 92 16.88 -17.80 -2.42
CA GLN A 92 17.24 -16.81 -3.45
C GLN A 92 18.44 -15.93 -3.07
N TRP A 93 18.77 -15.82 -1.77
CA TRP A 93 19.73 -14.82 -1.28
C TRP A 93 20.86 -15.39 -0.41
N GLN A 94 21.19 -16.67 -0.54
CA GLN A 94 22.34 -17.22 0.20
C GLN A 94 23.69 -16.62 -0.22
N HIS A 95 23.75 -15.92 -1.36
CA HIS A 95 24.93 -15.17 -1.81
C HIS A 95 25.04 -13.77 -1.20
N LEU A 96 24.14 -13.40 -0.28
CA LEU A 96 24.07 -12.09 0.37
C LEU A 96 24.28 -12.24 1.89
N THR A 97 25.12 -11.38 2.50
CA THR A 97 25.25 -11.32 3.96
C THR A 97 23.89 -11.14 4.62
N TYR A 98 23.71 -11.69 5.82
CA TYR A 98 22.39 -11.70 6.46
C TYR A 98 21.86 -10.29 6.74
N ASP A 99 22.70 -9.37 7.24
CA ASP A 99 22.31 -7.97 7.46
C ASP A 99 21.86 -7.28 6.16
N ALA A 100 22.49 -7.62 5.03
CA ALA A 100 22.10 -7.09 3.73
C ALA A 100 20.76 -7.67 3.24
N GLN A 101 20.41 -8.91 3.62
CA GLN A 101 19.06 -9.45 3.38
C GLN A 101 18.01 -8.64 4.15
N LEU A 102 18.27 -8.35 5.42
CA LEU A 102 17.36 -7.54 6.26
C LEU A 102 17.17 -6.13 5.70
N ALA A 103 18.27 -5.46 5.32
CA ALA A 103 18.21 -4.15 4.69
C ALA A 103 17.44 -4.18 3.36
N ALA A 104 17.62 -5.22 2.55
CA ALA A 104 16.88 -5.39 1.30
C ALA A 104 15.37 -5.57 1.55
N LYS A 105 14.96 -6.36 2.56
CA LYS A 105 13.55 -6.54 2.94
C LYS A 105 12.92 -5.23 3.38
N THR A 106 13.59 -4.47 4.23
CA THR A 106 13.14 -3.13 4.64
C THR A 106 12.95 -2.21 3.43
N ALA A 107 13.91 -2.20 2.50
CA ALA A 107 13.84 -1.38 1.30
C ALA A 107 12.68 -1.79 0.36
N ILE A 108 12.43 -3.09 0.19
CA ILE A 108 11.32 -3.61 -0.60
C ILE A 108 9.97 -3.15 -0.02
N VAL A 109 9.80 -3.25 1.31
CA VAL A 109 8.56 -2.81 1.97
C VAL A 109 8.34 -1.31 1.77
N LYS A 110 9.38 -0.48 1.97
CA LYS A 110 9.33 0.96 1.73
C LYS A 110 8.92 1.29 0.29
N ASP A 111 9.57 0.65 -0.69
CA ASP A 111 9.30 0.86 -2.10
C ASP A 111 7.84 0.50 -2.47
N ARG A 112 7.31 -0.63 -1.97
CA ARG A 112 5.94 -1.06 -2.27
C ARG A 112 4.89 -0.15 -1.62
N LEU A 113 5.10 0.26 -0.38
CA LEU A 113 4.21 1.23 0.27
C LEU A 113 4.20 2.57 -0.47
N GLN A 114 5.35 3.05 -0.93
CA GLN A 114 5.44 4.28 -1.70
C GLN A 114 4.77 4.18 -3.07
N ARG A 115 5.11 3.17 -3.87
CA ARG A 115 4.63 3.08 -5.27
C ARG A 115 3.18 2.65 -5.41
N ILE A 116 2.72 1.73 -4.56
CA ILE A 116 1.37 1.14 -4.69
C ILE A 116 0.39 1.86 -3.75
N GLY A 117 0.81 2.11 -2.51
CA GLY A 117 -0.04 2.75 -1.51
C GLY A 117 0.03 4.28 -1.47
N ALA A 118 0.92 4.90 -2.28
CA ALA A 118 1.20 6.33 -2.26
C ALA A 118 1.67 6.86 -0.89
N PHE A 119 2.30 6.00 -0.07
CA PHE A 119 2.80 6.35 1.25
C PHE A 119 4.24 6.87 1.17
N HIS A 120 4.41 8.18 1.02
CA HIS A 120 5.75 8.79 0.93
C HIS A 120 6.48 8.89 2.27
N ASN A 121 5.74 8.99 3.37
CA ASN A 121 6.28 9.21 4.72
C ASN A 121 5.85 8.13 5.72
N ALA A 122 5.46 6.93 5.27
CA ALA A 122 5.11 5.85 6.19
C ALA A 122 6.32 5.42 7.03
N THR A 123 6.12 5.27 8.34
CA THR A 123 7.15 4.78 9.27
C THR A 123 7.33 3.27 9.08
N VAL A 124 8.29 2.89 8.23
CA VAL A 124 8.73 1.50 8.06
C VAL A 124 9.96 1.27 8.91
N LEU A 125 9.83 0.39 9.90
CA LEU A 125 10.90 -0.01 10.82
C LEU A 125 11.89 -0.97 10.14
N ASP A 126 13.05 -1.16 10.76
CA ASP A 126 14.03 -2.13 10.27
C ASP A 126 13.52 -3.56 10.45
N THR A 127 13.78 -4.41 9.46
CA THR A 127 13.34 -5.82 9.47
C THR A 127 13.88 -6.55 10.70
N ILE A 128 12.97 -7.14 11.50
CA ILE A 128 13.36 -7.94 12.65
C ILE A 128 14.02 -9.25 12.16
N PRO A 129 15.25 -9.56 12.59
CA PRO A 129 15.94 -10.78 12.19
C PRO A 129 15.27 -12.03 12.76
N SER A 130 15.39 -13.14 12.03
CA SER A 130 15.13 -14.46 12.60
C SER A 130 16.24 -14.79 13.61
N PRO A 131 15.92 -15.37 14.77
CA PRO A 131 16.94 -15.82 15.73
C PRO A 131 17.96 -16.78 15.12
N ASN A 132 17.53 -17.59 14.15
CA ASN A 132 18.40 -18.42 13.34
C ASN A 132 18.10 -18.21 11.84
N PRO A 133 19.08 -17.80 11.03
CA PRO A 133 18.92 -17.65 9.58
C PRO A 133 18.89 -19.00 8.83
N TYR A 134 19.12 -20.11 9.53
CA TYR A 134 19.07 -21.49 9.06
C TYR A 134 18.26 -22.33 10.06
N ARG A 135 17.97 -23.61 9.73
CA ARG A 135 17.30 -24.59 10.62
C ARG A 135 15.99 -24.12 11.27
N TYR A 136 15.32 -23.15 10.68
CA TYR A 136 14.09 -22.58 11.22
C TYR A 136 12.84 -23.28 10.72
N ARG A 137 12.93 -23.99 9.59
CA ARG A 137 11.78 -24.45 8.80
C ARG A 137 11.32 -25.84 9.26
N ASN A 138 10.11 -25.91 9.83
CA ASN A 138 9.50 -27.14 10.33
C ASN A 138 8.63 -27.91 9.29
N HIS A 139 8.45 -27.36 8.08
CA HIS A 139 7.59 -27.95 7.03
C HIS A 139 8.24 -27.92 5.65
N ALA A 140 8.27 -29.05 4.98
CA ALA A 140 8.70 -29.20 3.60
C ALA A 140 7.75 -30.09 2.79
N ARG A 141 7.52 -29.73 1.53
CA ARG A 141 6.80 -30.57 0.56
C ARG A 141 7.75 -30.92 -0.58
N PHE A 142 8.14 -32.19 -0.63
CA PHE A 142 9.06 -32.73 -1.61
C PHE A 142 8.32 -33.25 -2.85
N ASN A 143 8.98 -33.13 -4.00
CA ASN A 143 8.66 -33.91 -5.19
C ASN A 143 9.39 -35.24 -5.12
N ILE A 144 8.82 -36.29 -5.71
CA ILE A 144 9.43 -37.62 -5.75
C ILE A 144 9.89 -37.96 -7.18
N TRP A 145 11.14 -38.38 -7.32
CA TRP A 145 11.62 -39.05 -8.53
C TRP A 145 11.13 -40.49 -8.53
N ARG A 146 10.10 -40.80 -9.32
CA ARG A 146 9.36 -42.06 -9.22
C ARG A 146 10.17 -43.32 -9.51
N GLU A 147 11.25 -43.22 -10.30
CA GLU A 147 12.05 -44.41 -10.65
C GLU A 147 12.80 -44.97 -9.44
N THR A 148 13.23 -44.11 -8.52
CA THR A 148 14.04 -44.48 -7.35
C THR A 148 13.35 -44.18 -6.03
N GLY A 149 12.27 -43.40 -6.04
CA GLY A 149 11.64 -42.88 -4.82
C GLY A 149 12.45 -41.78 -4.13
N THR A 150 13.37 -41.12 -4.83
CA THR A 150 14.21 -40.03 -4.30
C THR A 150 13.37 -38.78 -4.01
N LEU A 151 13.60 -38.13 -2.86
CA LEU A 151 13.01 -36.86 -2.46
C LEU A 151 13.90 -35.70 -2.93
N GLY A 152 13.23 -34.63 -3.36
CA GLY A 152 13.93 -33.45 -3.84
C GLY A 152 13.00 -32.33 -4.27
N PHE A 153 13.57 -31.36 -4.95
CA PHE A 153 12.85 -30.22 -5.50
C PHE A 153 13.01 -30.15 -7.02
N THR A 154 12.26 -29.23 -7.62
CA THR A 154 12.42 -28.91 -9.04
C THR A 154 13.53 -27.89 -9.21
N HIS A 155 14.34 -28.08 -10.24
CA HIS A 155 15.35 -27.12 -10.67
C HIS A 155 14.67 -25.83 -11.11
N ARG A 156 15.18 -24.68 -10.64
CA ARG A 156 14.63 -23.34 -10.89
C ARG A 156 14.27 -23.09 -12.35
N GLU A 157 15.25 -23.28 -13.23
CA GLU A 157 15.11 -22.93 -14.65
C GLU A 157 14.81 -24.11 -15.58
N ARG A 158 15.44 -25.26 -15.32
CA ARG A 158 15.46 -26.38 -16.29
C ARG A 158 14.35 -27.41 -16.08
N ARG A 159 13.45 -27.21 -15.10
CA ARG A 159 12.38 -28.15 -14.70
C ARG A 159 12.86 -29.59 -14.45
N ARG A 160 14.15 -29.77 -14.17
CA ARG A 160 14.77 -31.06 -13.83
C ARG A 160 14.59 -31.36 -12.35
N PHE A 161 14.66 -32.61 -11.97
CA PHE A 161 14.66 -32.99 -10.56
C PHE A 161 16.03 -32.68 -9.92
N VAL A 162 16.03 -32.17 -8.69
CA VAL A 162 17.22 -31.92 -7.88
C VAL A 162 17.07 -32.73 -6.60
N ARG A 163 17.90 -33.76 -6.44
CA ARG A 163 18.00 -34.53 -5.20
C ARG A 163 18.44 -33.62 -4.05
N ILE A 164 17.79 -33.75 -2.91
CA ILE A 164 18.16 -33.03 -1.68
C ILE A 164 18.40 -34.08 -0.61
N ASP A 165 19.63 -34.19 -0.13
CA ASP A 165 19.97 -35.10 0.97
C ASP A 165 19.96 -34.37 2.32
N HIS A 166 20.22 -33.06 2.32
CA HIS A 166 20.17 -32.21 3.50
C HIS A 166 19.80 -30.77 3.13
N CYS A 167 18.91 -30.12 3.87
CA CYS A 167 18.54 -28.73 3.63
C CYS A 167 18.90 -27.85 4.83
N LEU A 168 19.76 -26.85 4.62
CA LEU A 168 20.19 -25.92 5.68
C LEU A 168 19.03 -25.10 6.29
N LEU A 169 17.91 -24.92 5.59
CA LEU A 169 16.76 -24.20 6.14
C LEU A 169 15.90 -25.08 7.05
N MET A 170 15.86 -26.38 6.78
CA MET A 170 15.03 -27.32 7.51
C MET A 170 15.62 -27.58 8.88
N ASN A 171 14.76 -27.74 9.88
CA ASN A 171 15.17 -28.14 11.21
C ASN A 171 15.75 -29.56 11.23
N ASP A 172 16.33 -29.96 12.36
CA ASP A 172 17.05 -31.23 12.42
C ASP A 172 16.13 -32.41 12.21
N ARG A 173 14.98 -32.41 12.87
CA ARG A 173 14.03 -33.51 12.79
C ARG A 173 13.51 -33.72 11.37
N THR A 174 13.29 -32.64 10.62
CA THR A 174 12.90 -32.74 9.21
C THR A 174 14.02 -33.35 8.35
N ASN A 175 15.27 -32.98 8.58
CA ASN A 175 16.41 -33.56 7.85
C ASN A 175 16.66 -35.04 8.23
N GLU A 176 16.45 -35.43 9.49
CA GLU A 176 16.48 -36.83 9.92
C GLU A 176 15.43 -37.67 9.19
N LEU A 177 14.19 -37.19 9.14
CA LEU A 177 13.08 -37.86 8.44
C LEU A 177 13.33 -37.92 6.94
N LEU A 178 13.86 -36.86 6.33
CA LEU A 178 14.27 -36.84 4.92
C LEU A 178 15.27 -37.97 4.63
N SER A 179 16.32 -38.10 5.45
CA SER A 179 17.34 -39.15 5.28
C SER A 179 16.74 -40.57 5.36
N GLN A 180 15.78 -40.78 6.26
CA GLN A 180 15.12 -42.08 6.44
C GLN A 180 14.15 -42.43 5.29
N LEU A 181 13.57 -41.41 4.64
CA LEU A 181 12.62 -41.56 3.53
C LEU A 181 13.30 -41.60 2.15
N GLN A 182 14.55 -41.14 2.08
CA GLN A 182 15.28 -40.99 0.83
C GLN A 182 15.39 -42.31 0.08
N ASP A 183 15.02 -42.29 -1.20
CA ASP A 183 15.02 -43.45 -2.12
C ASP A 183 14.02 -44.56 -1.77
N ARG A 184 12.98 -44.25 -0.97
CA ARG A 184 11.99 -45.25 -0.50
C ARG A 184 10.54 -44.86 -0.81
N CYS A 185 10.30 -43.77 -1.53
CA CYS A 185 8.97 -43.18 -1.67
C CYS A 185 8.36 -43.29 -3.09
N ALA A 186 8.82 -44.23 -3.92
CA ALA A 186 8.45 -44.35 -5.35
C ALA A 186 6.95 -44.48 -5.64
N GLU A 187 6.15 -44.89 -4.64
CA GLU A 187 4.71 -45.08 -4.73
C GLU A 187 3.88 -43.78 -4.71
N THR A 188 4.48 -42.62 -4.44
CA THR A 188 3.82 -41.30 -4.50
C THR A 188 4.56 -40.33 -5.42
N THR A 189 3.92 -39.23 -5.79
CA THR A 189 4.52 -38.13 -6.59
C THR A 189 5.00 -36.97 -5.74
N ALA A 190 4.46 -36.83 -4.53
CA ALA A 190 4.81 -35.80 -3.57
C ALA A 190 4.67 -36.32 -2.15
N LEU A 191 5.48 -35.75 -1.25
CA LEU A 191 5.48 -36.09 0.17
C LEU A 191 5.68 -34.83 1.01
N SER A 192 4.89 -34.67 2.06
CA SER A 192 4.97 -33.58 3.03
C SER A 192 5.58 -34.10 4.32
N ILE A 193 6.61 -33.42 4.83
CA ILE A 193 7.19 -33.64 6.15
C ILE A 193 6.93 -32.40 6.98
N ARG A 194 6.25 -32.57 8.11
CA ARG A 194 6.21 -31.59 9.20
C ARG A 194 6.86 -32.20 10.42
N ALA A 195 7.71 -31.46 11.11
CA ALA A 195 8.38 -31.98 12.29
C ALA A 195 8.74 -30.85 13.24
N SER A 196 8.46 -31.05 14.52
CA SER A 196 8.84 -30.14 15.59
C SER A 196 10.12 -30.63 16.27
N ASP A 197 11.11 -29.75 16.38
CA ASP A 197 12.28 -30.01 17.23
C ASP A 197 11.91 -29.83 18.73
N ALA A 198 10.86 -29.06 19.03
CA ALA A 198 10.46 -28.74 20.40
C ALA A 198 9.65 -29.86 21.06
N THR A 199 8.66 -30.41 20.35
CA THR A 199 7.81 -31.51 20.86
C THR A 199 8.35 -32.88 20.48
N GLY A 200 9.19 -32.96 19.44
CA GLY A 200 9.65 -34.20 18.82
C GLY A 200 8.60 -34.87 17.93
N ASP A 201 7.39 -34.31 17.86
CA ASP A 201 6.29 -34.85 17.06
C ASP A 201 6.46 -34.52 15.57
N TYR A 202 5.88 -35.35 14.72
CA TYR A 202 6.03 -35.22 13.27
C TYR A 202 4.87 -35.84 12.50
N LEU A 203 4.75 -35.39 11.26
CA LEU A 203 3.78 -35.87 10.29
C LEU A 203 4.45 -36.07 8.94
N VAL A 204 4.24 -37.26 8.37
CA VAL A 204 4.64 -37.60 7.01
C VAL A 204 3.39 -38.00 6.22
N GLN A 205 3.09 -37.29 5.13
CA GLN A 205 1.92 -37.54 4.29
C GLN A 205 2.32 -37.61 2.81
N PRO A 206 1.77 -38.54 2.00
CA PRO A 206 0.72 -39.50 2.33
C PRO A 206 1.21 -40.72 3.13
N THR A 207 0.30 -41.64 3.47
CA THR A 207 0.68 -42.98 3.96
C THR A 207 1.45 -43.75 2.89
N LEU A 208 2.60 -44.30 3.28
CA LEU A 208 3.44 -45.17 2.47
C LEU A 208 3.22 -46.64 2.87
N LYS A 209 3.17 -47.54 1.88
CA LYS A 209 3.06 -48.99 2.07
C LYS A 209 4.39 -49.70 1.92
N ASN A 210 5.42 -49.02 1.42
CA ASN A 210 6.75 -49.60 1.26
C ASN A 210 7.31 -50.08 2.62
N PRO A 211 7.58 -51.39 2.80
CA PRO A 211 8.11 -51.93 4.06
C PRO A 211 9.51 -51.44 4.42
N ASP A 212 10.27 -50.90 3.45
CA ASP A 212 11.62 -50.36 3.68
C ASP A 212 11.61 -48.97 4.35
N VAL A 213 10.45 -48.31 4.44
CA VAL A 213 10.30 -47.03 5.14
C VAL A 213 10.33 -47.29 6.65
N PRO A 214 11.35 -46.80 7.38
CA PRO A 214 11.61 -47.22 8.76
C PRO A 214 10.79 -46.43 9.79
N ILE A 215 9.84 -45.60 9.34
CA ILE A 215 9.05 -44.71 10.18
C ILE A 215 7.56 -44.79 9.87
N PRO A 216 6.70 -44.57 10.87
CA PRO A 216 5.28 -44.32 10.66
C PRO A 216 5.03 -43.16 9.70
N THR A 217 4.09 -43.36 8.78
CA THR A 217 3.58 -42.34 7.84
C THR A 217 2.05 -42.36 7.84
N GLY A 218 1.42 -41.31 7.31
CA GLY A 218 -0.04 -41.18 7.28
C GLY A 218 -0.64 -40.51 8.53
N GLN A 219 0.17 -39.92 9.41
CA GLN A 219 -0.30 -39.14 10.55
C GLN A 219 -1.23 -38.03 10.06
N LYS A 220 -2.39 -37.86 10.69
CA LYS A 220 -3.35 -36.82 10.27
C LYS A 220 -3.00 -35.44 10.80
N ARG A 221 -2.26 -35.40 11.91
CA ARG A 221 -1.89 -34.22 12.69
C ARG A 221 -0.51 -34.40 13.32
N TYR A 222 0.15 -33.29 13.67
CA TYR A 222 1.32 -33.25 14.56
C TYR A 222 1.15 -32.09 15.55
N LEU A 223 1.92 -32.13 16.63
CA LEU A 223 2.04 -31.06 17.62
C LEU A 223 3.28 -30.21 17.38
N GLU A 224 3.11 -28.89 17.45
CA GLU A 224 4.18 -27.90 17.41
C GLU A 224 4.09 -26.96 18.60
N SER A 225 5.21 -26.40 19.06
CA SER A 225 5.23 -25.46 20.18
C SER A 225 5.55 -24.05 19.71
N VAL A 226 4.66 -23.09 20.01
CA VAL A 226 4.86 -21.66 19.75
C VAL A 226 4.66 -20.90 21.06
N ALA A 227 5.66 -20.14 21.48
CA ALA A 227 5.64 -19.38 22.74
C ALA A 227 5.20 -20.23 23.97
N GLY A 228 5.62 -21.50 24.02
CA GLY A 228 5.29 -22.43 25.10
C GLY A 228 3.89 -23.04 25.06
N HIS A 229 3.07 -22.70 24.06
CA HIS A 229 1.76 -23.32 23.82
C HIS A 229 1.88 -24.38 22.73
N GLU A 230 1.24 -25.53 22.95
CA GLU A 230 1.18 -26.60 21.95
C GLU A 230 0.03 -26.38 20.98
N PHE A 231 0.33 -26.46 19.70
CA PHE A 231 -0.61 -26.36 18.59
C PHE A 231 -0.67 -27.70 17.88
N GLN A 232 -1.85 -28.29 17.87
CA GLN A 232 -2.21 -29.35 16.95
C GLN A 232 -2.46 -28.76 15.57
N VAL A 233 -1.84 -29.39 14.57
CA VAL A 233 -1.95 -28.96 13.18
C VAL A 233 -2.17 -30.15 12.28
N ALA A 234 -3.31 -30.19 11.60
CA ALA A 234 -3.61 -31.21 10.61
C ALA A 234 -2.81 -31.02 9.32
N SER A 235 -2.64 -32.11 8.56
CA SER A 235 -1.90 -32.08 7.28
C SER A 235 -2.35 -30.99 6.28
N PRO A 236 -3.65 -30.71 6.07
CA PRO A 236 -4.08 -29.69 5.12
C PRO A 236 -4.03 -28.27 5.71
N SER A 237 -3.95 -28.13 7.04
CA SER A 237 -4.01 -26.84 7.73
C SER A 237 -2.72 -26.05 7.53
N PHE A 238 -2.84 -24.75 7.31
CA PHE A 238 -1.68 -23.85 7.26
C PHE A 238 -1.10 -23.65 8.67
N PHE A 239 0.22 -23.55 8.76
CA PHE A 239 0.91 -23.18 9.98
C PHE A 239 2.22 -22.47 9.64
N GLN A 240 2.62 -21.53 10.50
CA GLN A 240 3.85 -20.77 10.29
C GLN A 240 5.07 -21.68 10.38
N VAL A 241 5.95 -21.61 9.37
CA VAL A 241 7.06 -22.57 9.26
C VAL A 241 8.27 -22.21 10.13
N ASN A 242 8.33 -20.97 10.62
CA ASN A 242 9.34 -20.48 11.55
C ASN A 242 8.65 -20.10 12.86
N VAL A 243 8.64 -21.03 13.81
CA VAL A 243 7.89 -20.90 15.08
C VAL A 243 8.37 -19.74 15.95
N ALA A 244 9.66 -19.43 15.92
CA ALA A 244 10.22 -18.31 16.68
C ALA A 244 9.70 -16.96 16.15
N GLN A 245 9.60 -16.83 14.82
CA GLN A 245 9.01 -15.65 14.20
C GLN A 245 7.49 -15.61 14.33
N ALA A 246 6.81 -16.77 14.34
CA ALA A 246 5.37 -16.82 14.62
C ALA A 246 5.04 -16.25 16.01
N ALA A 247 5.81 -16.63 17.04
CA ALA A 247 5.72 -16.03 18.37
C ALA A 247 5.97 -14.52 18.32
N ARG A 248 6.98 -14.07 17.55
CA ARG A 248 7.27 -12.64 17.39
C ARG A 248 6.14 -11.87 16.73
N LEU A 249 5.48 -12.44 15.71
CA LEU A 249 4.31 -11.82 15.08
C LEU A 249 3.16 -11.66 16.08
N ALA A 250 2.91 -12.67 16.92
CA ALA A 250 1.87 -12.57 17.95
C ALA A 250 2.14 -11.46 18.96
N GLU A 251 3.39 -11.31 19.41
CA GLU A 251 3.79 -10.20 20.27
C GLU A 251 3.61 -8.83 19.59
N LEU A 252 4.03 -8.70 18.33
CA LEU A 252 3.84 -7.46 17.56
C LEU A 252 2.36 -7.14 17.36
N ALA A 253 1.51 -8.14 17.10
CA ALA A 253 0.08 -7.95 16.99
C ALA A 253 -0.53 -7.48 18.32
N LYS A 254 -0.13 -8.11 19.44
CA LYS A 254 -0.55 -7.69 20.79
C LYS A 254 -0.15 -6.23 21.08
N ASP A 255 1.09 -5.87 20.79
CA ASP A 255 1.62 -4.51 21.00
C ASP A 255 0.89 -3.49 20.11
N ALA A 256 0.64 -3.83 18.85
CA ALA A 256 -0.10 -3.01 17.90
C ALA A 256 -1.54 -2.73 18.38
N LEU A 257 -2.19 -3.74 18.96
CA LEU A 257 -3.55 -3.66 19.48
C LEU A 257 -3.67 -3.06 20.88
N GLN A 258 -2.57 -2.91 21.62
CA GLN A 258 -2.55 -2.32 22.97
C GLN A 258 -3.61 -2.91 23.91
N LEU A 259 -3.78 -4.23 23.88
CA LEU A 259 -4.85 -4.91 24.63
C LEU A 259 -4.65 -4.76 26.14
N THR A 260 -5.73 -4.45 26.86
CA THR A 260 -5.76 -4.29 28.31
C THR A 260 -6.44 -5.45 29.03
N GLY A 261 -7.12 -6.34 28.29
CA GLY A 261 -7.84 -7.50 28.82
C GLY A 261 -9.36 -7.34 28.85
N SER A 262 -9.90 -6.20 28.40
CA SER A 262 -11.35 -5.96 28.33
C SER A 262 -11.91 -5.97 26.91
N GLU A 263 -11.05 -5.91 25.91
CA GLU A 263 -11.43 -5.72 24.51
C GLU A 263 -12.11 -6.96 23.90
N ILE A 264 -13.04 -6.71 22.98
CA ILE A 264 -13.52 -7.69 22.01
C ILE A 264 -12.57 -7.63 20.80
N VAL A 265 -11.79 -8.69 20.61
CA VAL A 265 -10.84 -8.82 19.51
C VAL A 265 -11.42 -9.72 18.42
N LEU A 266 -11.37 -9.26 17.18
CA LEU A 266 -11.62 -10.10 16.01
C LEU A 266 -10.29 -10.64 15.48
N ASP A 267 -10.13 -11.96 15.44
CA ASP A 267 -9.04 -12.63 14.70
C ASP A 267 -9.59 -13.11 13.34
N ALA A 268 -9.38 -12.31 12.30
CA ALA A 268 -9.85 -12.61 10.96
C ALA A 268 -8.82 -13.45 10.20
N TYR A 269 -9.29 -14.52 9.54
CA TYR A 269 -8.43 -15.52 8.88
C TYR A 269 -7.58 -16.30 9.90
N THR A 270 -8.20 -16.71 11.01
CA THR A 270 -7.50 -17.25 12.19
C THR A 270 -6.70 -18.53 11.92
N GLY A 271 -7.02 -19.27 10.83
CA GLY A 271 -6.39 -20.55 10.53
C GLY A 271 -6.61 -21.55 11.67
N VAL A 272 -5.50 -22.06 12.23
CA VAL A 272 -5.53 -23.00 13.37
C VAL A 272 -5.60 -22.29 14.74
N GLY A 273 -5.93 -21.00 14.78
CA GLY A 273 -6.11 -20.26 16.02
C GLY A 273 -4.83 -19.68 16.62
N THR A 274 -3.75 -19.51 15.85
CA THR A 274 -2.45 -19.10 16.42
C THR A 274 -2.53 -17.77 17.18
N PHE A 275 -3.10 -16.73 16.57
CA PHE A 275 -3.26 -15.44 17.25
C PHE A 275 -4.35 -15.52 18.32
N ALA A 276 -5.52 -16.09 18.00
CA ALA A 276 -6.59 -16.29 18.97
C ALA A 276 -6.11 -16.94 20.28
N VAL A 277 -5.37 -18.05 20.21
CA VAL A 277 -4.85 -18.77 21.38
C VAL A 277 -3.81 -17.94 22.13
N LEU A 278 -2.83 -17.36 21.43
CA LEU A 278 -1.74 -16.62 22.08
C LEU A 278 -2.19 -15.29 22.69
N LEU A 279 -3.23 -14.66 22.14
CA LEU A 279 -3.75 -13.37 22.63
C LEU A 279 -4.94 -13.53 23.58
N ALA A 280 -5.54 -14.73 23.70
CA ALA A 280 -6.67 -14.98 24.62
C ALA A 280 -6.40 -14.53 26.06
N PRO A 281 -5.20 -14.71 26.65
CA PRO A 281 -4.92 -14.22 28.01
C PRO A 281 -4.94 -12.69 28.16
N HIS A 282 -4.97 -11.96 27.04
CA HIS A 282 -4.85 -10.49 26.98
C HIS A 282 -6.13 -9.81 26.47
N ALA A 283 -7.20 -10.55 26.20
CA ALA A 283 -8.44 -10.01 25.65
C ALA A 283 -9.66 -10.41 26.51
N GLY A 284 -10.70 -9.57 26.51
CA GLY A 284 -11.96 -9.88 27.20
C GLY A 284 -12.73 -10.99 26.47
N ARG A 285 -12.76 -10.92 25.13
CA ARG A 285 -13.35 -11.92 24.24
C ARG A 285 -12.61 -11.91 22.91
N ILE A 286 -12.42 -13.08 22.30
CA ILE A 286 -11.89 -13.24 20.95
C ILE A 286 -12.95 -13.90 20.07
N ILE A 287 -13.25 -13.27 18.94
CA ILE A 287 -14.08 -13.82 17.87
C ILE A 287 -13.12 -14.20 16.74
N ALA A 288 -12.97 -15.48 16.46
CA ALA A 288 -12.01 -15.99 15.49
C ALA A 288 -12.74 -16.56 14.26
N VAL A 289 -12.46 -16.01 13.08
CA VAL A 289 -13.19 -16.33 11.83
C VAL A 289 -12.29 -17.05 10.86
N GLU A 290 -12.76 -18.19 10.35
CA GLU A 290 -12.04 -19.02 9.39
C GLU A 290 -13.03 -19.76 8.47
N GLU A 291 -12.68 -19.98 7.20
CA GLU A 291 -13.54 -20.69 6.24
C GLU A 291 -13.21 -22.20 6.14
N SER A 292 -11.96 -22.57 6.43
CA SER A 292 -11.45 -23.93 6.38
C SER A 292 -11.92 -24.73 7.58
N THR A 293 -12.87 -25.63 7.33
CA THR A 293 -13.38 -26.59 8.34
C THR A 293 -12.27 -27.39 9.04
N ALA A 294 -11.21 -27.76 8.32
CA ALA A 294 -10.07 -28.48 8.91
C ALA A 294 -9.27 -27.59 9.88
N ALA A 295 -9.06 -26.33 9.53
CA ALA A 295 -8.32 -25.39 10.37
C ALA A 295 -9.12 -25.00 11.61
N ILE A 296 -10.45 -24.81 11.50
CA ILE A 296 -11.33 -24.58 12.65
C ILE A 296 -11.31 -25.76 13.62
N ALA A 297 -11.35 -27.00 13.12
CA ALA A 297 -11.31 -28.18 13.97
C ALA A 297 -9.99 -28.25 14.77
N ASP A 298 -8.86 -27.89 14.15
CA ASP A 298 -7.59 -27.74 14.85
C ASP A 298 -7.64 -26.56 15.85
N ALA A 299 -8.19 -25.42 15.45
CA ALA A 299 -8.27 -24.21 16.29
C ALA A 299 -9.10 -24.42 17.56
N GLN A 300 -10.21 -25.16 17.46
CA GLN A 300 -11.05 -25.53 18.61
C GLN A 300 -10.30 -26.41 19.60
N GLU A 301 -9.48 -27.34 19.12
CA GLU A 301 -8.63 -28.17 19.98
C GLU A 301 -7.51 -27.31 20.62
N ASN A 302 -6.87 -26.44 19.84
CA ASN A 302 -5.80 -25.57 20.31
C ASN A 302 -6.26 -24.55 21.36
N ALA A 303 -7.53 -24.13 21.27
CA ALA A 303 -8.15 -23.23 22.24
C ALA A 303 -8.85 -23.97 23.39
N ALA A 304 -8.69 -25.29 23.51
CA ALA A 304 -9.28 -26.06 24.60
C ALA A 304 -8.81 -25.49 25.95
N GLY A 305 -9.76 -25.02 26.76
CA GLY A 305 -9.46 -24.37 28.05
C GLY A 305 -9.40 -22.84 28.01
N LEU A 306 -9.63 -22.22 26.85
CA LEU A 306 -9.74 -20.76 26.69
C LEU A 306 -11.23 -20.38 26.49
N PRO A 307 -12.00 -20.13 27.58
CA PRO A 307 -13.44 -19.92 27.48
C PRO A 307 -13.85 -18.60 26.82
N ASN A 308 -12.90 -17.69 26.62
CA ASN A 308 -13.11 -16.39 25.99
C ASN A 308 -12.83 -16.40 24.47
N VAL A 309 -12.55 -17.55 23.87
CA VAL A 309 -12.34 -17.70 22.42
C VAL A 309 -13.56 -18.36 21.79
N GLU A 310 -14.15 -17.70 20.79
CA GLU A 310 -15.27 -18.19 20.01
C GLU A 310 -14.87 -18.32 18.54
N PHE A 311 -15.20 -19.44 17.91
CA PHE A 311 -14.93 -19.67 16.49
C PHE A 311 -16.19 -19.55 15.66
N VAL A 312 -16.11 -18.78 14.57
CA VAL A 312 -17.18 -18.62 13.59
C VAL A 312 -16.70 -19.15 12.24
N ALA A 313 -17.38 -20.19 11.74
CA ALA A 313 -17.08 -20.77 10.44
C ALA A 313 -17.69 -19.94 9.32
N GLY A 314 -16.84 -19.40 8.44
CA GLY A 314 -17.28 -18.63 7.29
C GLY A 314 -16.18 -17.74 6.71
N LYS A 315 -16.48 -17.12 5.58
CA LYS A 315 -15.60 -16.11 5.02
C LYS A 315 -15.71 -14.82 5.81
N VAL A 316 -14.59 -14.14 6.01
CA VAL A 316 -14.54 -12.90 6.79
C VAL A 316 -15.49 -11.85 6.22
N GLU A 317 -15.55 -11.68 4.90
CA GLU A 317 -16.44 -10.73 4.23
C GLU A 317 -17.94 -11.02 4.44
N ASP A 318 -18.31 -12.28 4.70
CA ASP A 318 -19.70 -12.71 4.91
C ASP A 318 -20.09 -12.64 6.40
N VAL A 319 -19.15 -12.95 7.29
CA VAL A 319 -19.35 -12.99 8.75
C VAL A 319 -19.30 -11.59 9.35
N LEU A 320 -18.32 -10.78 8.95
CA LEU A 320 -18.03 -9.48 9.57
C LEU A 320 -19.23 -8.50 9.60
N PRO A 321 -20.06 -8.38 8.55
CA PRO A 321 -21.23 -7.49 8.58
C PRO A 321 -22.33 -7.90 9.57
N ASN A 322 -22.32 -9.16 10.02
CA ASN A 322 -23.37 -9.78 10.82
C ASN A 322 -22.93 -10.07 12.27
N LEU A 323 -21.79 -9.53 12.71
CA LEU A 323 -21.34 -9.70 14.09
C LEU A 323 -22.33 -9.04 15.07
N GLU A 324 -22.66 -9.76 16.15
CA GLU A 324 -23.58 -9.26 17.18
C GLU A 324 -23.02 -8.06 17.95
N ALA A 325 -21.69 -8.00 18.10
CA ALA A 325 -20.97 -6.91 18.73
C ALA A 325 -19.85 -6.43 17.82
N ALA A 326 -19.70 -5.11 17.71
CA ALA A 326 -18.58 -4.52 16.99
C ALA A 326 -17.28 -4.81 17.77
N PRO A 327 -16.21 -5.26 17.09
CA PRO A 327 -14.92 -5.48 17.75
C PRO A 327 -14.27 -4.15 18.12
N ASP A 328 -13.57 -4.12 19.25
CA ASP A 328 -12.73 -2.99 19.66
C ASP A 328 -11.40 -2.98 18.90
N ALA A 329 -10.90 -4.18 18.58
CA ALA A 329 -9.61 -4.42 17.96
C ALA A 329 -9.70 -5.55 16.92
N VAL A 330 -8.91 -5.47 15.85
CA VAL A 330 -8.92 -6.47 14.77
C VAL A 330 -7.52 -6.91 14.38
N ILE A 331 -7.32 -8.21 14.23
CA ILE A 331 -6.16 -8.81 13.57
C ILE A 331 -6.59 -9.26 12.17
N LEU A 332 -5.84 -8.87 11.16
CA LEU A 332 -6.00 -9.34 9.79
C LEU A 332 -4.75 -10.15 9.42
N ASP A 333 -4.90 -11.45 9.12
CA ASP A 333 -3.83 -12.26 8.54
C ASP A 333 -4.29 -12.95 7.24
N PRO A 334 -4.65 -12.19 6.19
CA PRO A 334 -5.16 -12.77 4.96
C PRO A 334 -4.07 -13.50 4.18
N SER A 335 -4.49 -14.32 3.22
CA SER A 335 -3.58 -14.93 2.24
C SER A 335 -2.87 -13.88 1.37
N ARG A 336 -1.98 -14.34 0.46
CA ARG A 336 -1.22 -13.49 -0.47
C ARG A 336 -2.06 -12.54 -1.35
N SER A 337 -3.36 -12.77 -1.48
CA SER A 337 -4.28 -11.89 -2.21
C SER A 337 -4.67 -10.62 -1.45
N GLY A 338 -4.38 -10.55 -0.15
CA GLY A 338 -4.91 -9.55 0.78
C GLY A 338 -6.39 -9.78 1.10
N CYS A 339 -6.99 -8.78 1.75
CA CYS A 339 -8.40 -8.79 2.14
C CYS A 339 -9.33 -8.58 0.94
N GLN A 340 -10.55 -9.11 1.03
CA GLN A 340 -11.62 -8.74 0.11
C GLN A 340 -12.08 -7.31 0.38
N SER A 341 -12.47 -6.58 -0.68
CA SER A 341 -12.93 -5.18 -0.54
C SER A 341 -14.12 -5.07 0.40
N ALA A 342 -15.08 -6.00 0.35
CA ALA A 342 -16.24 -6.03 1.23
C ALA A 342 -15.88 -6.15 2.72
N ALA A 343 -14.82 -6.88 3.06
CA ALA A 343 -14.31 -6.96 4.43
C ALA A 343 -13.72 -5.61 4.86
N LEU A 344 -12.88 -4.99 4.02
CA LEU A 344 -12.29 -3.68 4.29
C LEU A 344 -13.36 -2.58 4.46
N ASP A 345 -14.34 -2.54 3.56
CA ASP A 345 -15.46 -1.59 3.64
C ASP A 345 -16.28 -1.77 4.92
N THR A 346 -16.43 -3.01 5.38
CA THR A 346 -17.12 -3.29 6.65
C THR A 346 -16.30 -2.84 7.85
N LEU A 347 -14.97 -3.02 7.85
CA LEU A 347 -14.08 -2.47 8.89
C LEU A 347 -14.09 -0.94 8.93
N LEU A 348 -14.20 -0.28 7.77
CA LEU A 348 -14.36 1.17 7.71
C LEU A 348 -15.67 1.64 8.36
N ARG A 349 -16.75 0.85 8.26
CA ARG A 349 -18.05 1.13 8.91
C ARG A 349 -18.06 0.80 10.39
N LEU A 350 -17.54 -0.37 10.78
CA LEU A 350 -17.48 -0.79 12.18
C LEU A 350 -16.51 0.05 13.01
N ALA A 351 -15.49 0.61 12.35
CA ALA A 351 -14.53 1.52 12.95
C ALA A 351 -13.90 1.02 14.29
N PRO A 352 -13.37 -0.23 14.38
CA PRO A 352 -12.58 -0.64 15.54
C PRO A 352 -11.48 0.37 15.86
N GLN A 353 -11.11 0.51 17.12
CA GLN A 353 -10.13 1.50 17.53
C GLN A 353 -8.74 1.22 16.97
N ARG A 354 -8.39 -0.07 16.83
CA ARG A 354 -7.06 -0.51 16.36
C ARG A 354 -7.15 -1.72 15.44
N ILE A 355 -6.24 -1.76 14.47
CA ILE A 355 -6.07 -2.90 13.57
C ILE A 355 -4.59 -3.28 13.51
N ALA A 356 -4.30 -4.56 13.72
CA ALA A 356 -3.01 -5.17 13.40
C ALA A 356 -3.16 -5.94 12.09
N TYR A 357 -2.52 -5.48 11.02
CA TYR A 357 -2.54 -6.15 9.72
C TYR A 357 -1.23 -6.92 9.53
N VAL A 358 -1.31 -8.24 9.60
CA VAL A 358 -0.24 -9.19 9.27
C VAL A 358 -0.30 -9.55 7.78
N SER A 359 0.82 -9.48 7.07
CA SER A 359 0.86 -9.80 5.64
C SER A 359 2.19 -10.39 5.19
N CYS A 360 2.13 -11.46 4.41
CA CYS A 360 3.27 -12.03 3.70
C CYS A 360 3.57 -11.38 2.33
N ASN A 361 2.79 -10.37 1.94
CA ASN A 361 2.89 -9.70 0.64
C ASN A 361 2.79 -8.17 0.78
N PRO A 362 3.92 -7.43 0.67
CA PRO A 362 3.93 -5.98 0.76
C PRO A 362 3.09 -5.26 -0.30
N GLU A 363 2.90 -5.86 -1.49
CA GLU A 363 2.13 -5.25 -2.57
C GLU A 363 0.64 -5.17 -2.23
N THR A 364 0.05 -6.28 -1.78
CA THR A 364 -1.36 -6.32 -1.37
C THR A 364 -1.58 -5.62 -0.03
N LEU A 365 -0.60 -5.64 0.88
CA LEU A 365 -0.62 -4.82 2.09
C LEU A 365 -0.76 -3.34 1.72
N ALA A 366 0.10 -2.81 0.84
CA ALA A 366 0.06 -1.40 0.43
C ALA A 366 -1.29 -1.00 -0.16
N ARG A 367 -1.87 -1.86 -1.01
CA ARG A 367 -3.23 -1.68 -1.58
C ARG A 367 -4.29 -1.59 -0.49
N ASP A 368 -4.30 -2.53 0.45
CA ASP A 368 -5.35 -2.59 1.48
C ASP A 368 -5.21 -1.46 2.51
N LEU A 369 -3.97 -1.11 2.86
CA LEU A 369 -3.69 0.06 3.70
C LEU A 369 -4.20 1.35 3.06
N ALA A 370 -4.07 1.53 1.74
CA ALA A 370 -4.61 2.71 1.05
C ALA A 370 -6.13 2.85 1.22
N ILE A 371 -6.86 1.72 1.27
CA ILE A 371 -8.31 1.69 1.52
C ILE A 371 -8.60 1.99 2.99
N LEU A 372 -7.94 1.28 3.92
CA LEU A 372 -8.12 1.48 5.36
C LEU A 372 -7.77 2.91 5.80
N CYS A 373 -6.79 3.54 5.15
CA CYS A 373 -6.37 4.92 5.46
C CYS A 373 -7.43 5.99 5.18
N ARG A 374 -8.58 5.63 4.62
CA ARG A 374 -9.77 6.49 4.65
C ARG A 374 -10.14 6.79 6.11
N ARG A 375 -10.26 5.79 6.98
CA ARG A 375 -10.66 6.00 8.38
C ARG A 375 -9.55 5.80 9.40
N TYR A 376 -8.40 5.26 8.99
CA TYR A 376 -7.29 4.92 9.88
C TYR A 376 -6.02 5.69 9.56
N ARG A 377 -5.12 5.80 10.54
CA ARG A 377 -3.73 6.20 10.36
C ARG A 377 -2.85 4.95 10.47
N VAL A 378 -1.86 4.81 9.58
CA VAL A 378 -0.80 3.81 9.72
C VAL A 378 0.27 4.39 10.64
N GLU A 379 0.40 3.83 11.84
CA GLU A 379 1.41 4.24 12.82
C GLU A 379 2.80 3.75 12.42
N SER A 380 2.88 2.48 12.04
CA SER A 380 4.12 1.85 11.61
C SER A 380 3.86 0.59 10.83
N VAL A 381 4.84 0.22 9.99
CA VAL A 381 4.94 -1.12 9.40
C VAL A 381 6.25 -1.74 9.87
N GLN A 382 6.15 -2.88 10.55
CA GLN A 382 7.29 -3.66 11.05
C GLN A 382 7.50 -4.88 10.15
N PRO A 383 8.54 -4.91 9.30
CA PRO A 383 8.90 -6.11 8.58
C PRO A 383 9.52 -7.14 9.53
N VAL A 384 9.28 -8.42 9.28
CA VAL A 384 9.77 -9.55 10.06
C VAL A 384 10.34 -10.58 9.09
N ASP A 385 11.57 -11.00 9.35
CA ASP A 385 12.22 -12.02 8.56
C ASP A 385 11.72 -13.43 8.95
N MET A 386 10.51 -13.75 8.51
CA MET A 386 9.90 -15.08 8.64
C MET A 386 10.64 -16.14 7.80
N PHE A 387 11.27 -15.72 6.69
CA PHE A 387 11.91 -16.61 5.72
C PHE A 387 13.33 -16.15 5.34
N PRO A 388 14.32 -16.30 6.25
CA PRO A 388 15.72 -16.04 5.95
C PRO A 388 16.20 -16.77 4.68
N GLN A 389 17.21 -16.22 3.98
CA GLN A 389 17.76 -16.74 2.72
C GLN A 389 16.80 -16.67 1.51
N THR A 390 15.61 -16.11 1.70
CA THR A 390 14.61 -15.87 0.67
C THR A 390 14.25 -14.39 0.61
N HIS A 391 13.67 -13.96 -0.50
CA HIS A 391 13.17 -12.60 -0.67
C HIS A 391 11.84 -12.31 0.06
N HIS A 392 11.17 -13.34 0.58
CA HIS A 392 9.88 -13.18 1.25
C HIS A 392 10.05 -12.41 2.57
N VAL A 393 9.08 -11.57 2.89
CA VAL A 393 9.05 -10.75 4.10
C VAL A 393 7.64 -10.74 4.64
N GLU A 394 7.50 -10.97 5.94
CA GLU A 394 6.24 -10.76 6.64
C GLU A 394 6.20 -9.33 7.17
N CYS A 395 5.04 -8.72 7.28
CA CYS A 395 4.88 -7.37 7.80
C CYS A 395 3.75 -7.35 8.82
N VAL A 396 3.93 -6.58 9.89
CA VAL A 396 2.84 -6.19 10.80
C VAL A 396 2.64 -4.68 10.68
N ALA A 397 1.51 -4.25 10.13
CA ALA A 397 1.12 -2.85 10.12
C ALA A 397 0.22 -2.55 11.32
N THR A 398 0.54 -1.48 12.04
CA THR A 398 -0.27 -0.95 13.14
C THR A 398 -1.12 0.19 12.62
N LEU A 399 -2.45 0.07 12.77
CA LEU A 399 -3.38 1.11 12.41
C LEU A 399 -4.19 1.55 13.62
N THR A 400 -4.39 2.85 13.75
CA THR A 400 -5.29 3.46 14.74
C THR A 400 -6.38 4.22 14.05
N LEU A 401 -7.59 4.18 14.60
CA LEU A 401 -8.71 4.97 14.10
C LEU A 401 -8.33 6.46 14.11
N LYS A 402 -8.59 7.17 13.01
CA LYS A 402 -8.45 8.63 12.98
C LYS A 402 -9.46 9.23 13.98
N PRO A 403 -9.10 10.31 14.69
CA PRO A 403 -10.06 11.04 15.51
C PRO A 403 -11.32 11.36 14.69
N ALA A 404 -12.51 11.18 15.29
CA ALA A 404 -13.77 11.54 14.63
C ALA A 404 -13.81 13.04 14.29
N ASP A 405 -13.12 13.87 15.08
CA ASP A 405 -13.17 15.33 15.02
C ASP A 405 -11.95 15.94 14.32
N ALA A 406 -11.37 15.27 13.32
CA ALA A 406 -10.26 15.85 12.55
C ALA A 406 -10.75 17.13 11.84
N GLU A 407 -10.41 18.28 12.42
CA GLU A 407 -10.89 19.60 12.01
C GLU A 407 -10.56 19.88 10.53
N VAL A 408 -11.53 20.39 9.79
CA VAL A 408 -11.29 20.96 8.47
C VAL A 408 -10.78 22.39 8.66
N VAL A 409 -9.64 22.71 8.04
CA VAL A 409 -9.02 24.03 8.11
C VAL A 409 -9.00 24.64 6.72
N LEU A 410 -9.68 25.78 6.55
CA LEU A 410 -9.60 26.58 5.34
C LEU A 410 -8.33 27.44 5.39
N ALA A 411 -7.34 27.05 4.59
CA ALA A 411 -6.05 27.72 4.42
C ALA A 411 -6.17 28.98 3.52
N SER A 412 -7.11 29.89 3.84
CA SER A 412 -7.38 31.07 3.04
C SER A 412 -8.01 32.22 3.83
N ALA A 413 -7.57 33.45 3.57
CA ALA A 413 -8.22 34.65 4.07
C ALA A 413 -9.48 35.05 3.27
N SER A 414 -9.77 34.41 2.13
CA SER A 414 -10.85 34.82 1.23
C SER A 414 -12.24 34.67 1.87
N PRO A 415 -13.01 35.77 2.03
CA PRO A 415 -14.36 35.69 2.57
C PRO A 415 -15.29 34.80 1.74
N ARG A 416 -15.11 34.80 0.41
CA ARG A 416 -15.92 34.00 -0.53
C ARG A 416 -15.72 32.50 -0.35
N ARG A 417 -14.47 32.06 -0.15
CA ARG A 417 -14.16 30.64 0.09
C ARG A 417 -14.70 30.16 1.43
N ARG A 418 -14.69 31.03 2.44
CA ARG A 418 -15.32 30.78 3.74
C ARG A 418 -16.83 30.58 3.57
N THR A 419 -17.51 31.45 2.84
CA THR A 419 -18.94 31.27 2.55
C THR A 419 -19.21 29.97 1.80
N LEU A 420 -18.49 29.70 0.71
CA LEU A 420 -18.67 28.48 -0.09
C LEU A 420 -18.49 27.19 0.71
N LEU A 421 -17.49 27.14 1.60
CA LEU A 421 -17.25 25.97 2.43
C LEU A 421 -18.29 25.85 3.55
N GLY A 422 -18.71 26.97 4.14
CA GLY A 422 -19.78 27.00 5.16
C GLY A 422 -21.14 26.61 4.61
N ASP A 423 -21.44 26.99 3.36
CA ASP A 423 -22.66 26.60 2.66
C ASP A 423 -22.73 25.09 2.42
N LEU A 424 -21.65 24.32 2.57
CA LEU A 424 -21.68 22.86 2.49
C LEU A 424 -22.10 22.19 3.82
N GLY A 425 -22.28 22.97 4.90
CA GLY A 425 -22.58 22.44 6.23
C GLY A 425 -21.40 21.72 6.89
N ILE A 426 -20.19 21.93 6.38
CA ILE A 426 -18.94 21.39 6.96
C ILE A 426 -18.51 22.34 8.08
N ASP A 427 -18.22 21.80 9.26
CA ASP A 427 -17.59 22.57 10.33
C ASP A 427 -16.10 22.76 10.02
N PHE A 428 -15.63 24.01 10.03
CA PHE A 428 -14.24 24.34 9.74
C PHE A 428 -13.73 25.58 10.47
N ARG A 429 -12.41 25.66 10.62
CA ARG A 429 -11.68 26.84 11.09
C ARG A 429 -10.94 27.51 9.93
N VAL A 430 -10.68 28.80 10.06
CA VAL A 430 -9.94 29.57 9.05
C VAL A 430 -8.54 29.87 9.55
N ALA A 431 -7.54 29.59 8.72
CA ALA A 431 -6.13 29.89 8.98
C ALA A 431 -5.47 30.44 7.71
N PRO A 432 -5.26 31.75 7.58
CA PRO A 432 -4.65 32.33 6.37
C PRO A 432 -3.22 31.86 6.13
N SER A 433 -2.90 31.50 4.88
CA SER A 433 -1.52 31.30 4.42
C SER A 433 -0.84 32.64 4.11
N ASN A 434 0.43 32.80 4.48
CA ASN A 434 1.28 33.93 4.08
C ASN A 434 2.49 33.40 3.30
N ILE A 435 2.28 33.10 2.02
CA ILE A 435 3.34 32.65 1.10
C ILE A 435 3.51 33.65 -0.04
N PRO A 436 4.69 33.72 -0.69
CA PRO A 436 4.83 34.42 -1.96
C PRO A 436 3.88 33.85 -3.02
N GLU A 437 3.20 34.72 -3.78
CA GLU A 437 2.23 34.31 -4.82
C GLU A 437 2.72 34.61 -6.24
N ASP A 438 4.01 34.94 -6.40
CA ASP A 438 4.57 35.31 -7.70
C ASP A 438 4.60 34.12 -8.70
N PRO A 439 4.34 34.36 -9.99
CA PRO A 439 4.50 33.33 -11.03
C PRO A 439 5.96 32.92 -11.20
N GLU A 440 6.20 31.63 -11.43
CA GLU A 440 7.53 31.14 -11.82
C GLU A 440 7.80 31.37 -13.33
N PRO A 441 9.06 31.40 -13.78
CA PRO A 441 9.40 31.43 -15.20
C PRO A 441 8.72 30.28 -15.97
N ASP A 442 8.13 30.60 -17.12
CA ASP A 442 7.44 29.65 -18.01
C ASP A 442 6.34 28.83 -17.30
N GLU A 443 5.69 29.42 -16.30
CA GLU A 443 4.57 28.81 -15.58
C GLU A 443 3.23 29.07 -16.26
N THR A 444 2.52 27.99 -16.59
CA THR A 444 1.15 28.10 -17.08
C THR A 444 0.21 28.47 -15.94
N PRO A 445 -0.90 29.20 -16.21
CA PRO A 445 -1.86 29.55 -15.18
C PRO A 445 -2.39 28.35 -14.36
N GLU A 446 -2.60 27.20 -15.01
CA GLU A 446 -3.03 25.98 -14.31
C GLU A 446 -1.94 25.43 -13.37
N ARG A 447 -0.68 25.40 -13.82
CA ARG A 447 0.45 24.94 -12.99
C ARG A 447 0.62 25.86 -11.78
N MET A 448 0.51 27.17 -11.99
CA MET A 448 0.58 28.19 -10.95
C MET A 448 -0.48 27.96 -9.87
N VAL A 449 -1.76 27.87 -10.22
CA VAL A 449 -2.81 27.73 -9.20
C VAL A 449 -2.74 26.38 -8.46
N ARG A 450 -2.32 25.30 -9.14
CA ARG A 450 -2.09 24.00 -8.49
C ARG A 450 -0.96 24.12 -7.47
N ARG A 451 0.19 24.66 -7.88
CA ARG A 451 1.36 24.88 -7.02
C ARG A 451 1.01 25.76 -5.82
N LEU A 452 0.44 26.95 -6.05
CA LEU A 452 0.06 27.89 -4.99
C LEU A 452 -0.96 27.29 -4.02
N SER A 453 -2.01 26.62 -4.51
CA SER A 453 -2.98 25.97 -3.61
C SER A 453 -2.29 24.95 -2.69
N ARG A 454 -1.34 24.17 -3.21
CA ARG A 454 -0.60 23.17 -2.44
C ARG A 454 0.33 23.81 -1.41
N GLU A 455 1.11 24.79 -1.82
CA GLU A 455 2.01 25.52 -0.93
C GLU A 455 1.24 26.19 0.21
N LYS A 456 0.06 26.77 -0.06
CA LYS A 456 -0.81 27.38 0.97
C LYS A 456 -1.27 26.36 2.00
N ALA A 457 -1.77 25.20 1.58
CA ALA A 457 -2.22 24.14 2.49
C ALA A 457 -1.06 23.65 3.38
N LEU A 458 0.10 23.37 2.78
CA LEU A 458 1.27 22.87 3.49
C LEU A 458 1.85 23.91 4.45
N ALA A 459 1.95 25.18 4.03
CA ALA A 459 2.49 26.25 4.86
C ALA A 459 1.68 26.45 6.14
N VAL A 460 0.34 26.41 6.05
CA VAL A 460 -0.55 26.53 7.22
C VAL A 460 -0.40 25.31 8.14
N ALA A 461 -0.43 24.09 7.60
CA ALA A 461 -0.27 22.89 8.41
C ALA A 461 1.09 22.82 9.12
N GLN A 462 2.17 23.25 8.45
CA GLN A 462 3.51 23.34 9.02
C GLN A 462 3.61 24.40 10.10
N ALA A 463 3.05 25.60 9.87
CA ALA A 463 3.06 26.68 10.84
C ALA A 463 2.33 26.32 12.15
N GLU A 464 1.29 25.50 12.05
CA GLU A 464 0.54 24.98 13.21
C GLU A 464 1.20 23.76 13.87
N ASN A 465 2.27 23.20 13.28
CA ASN A 465 2.86 21.92 13.68
C ASN A 465 1.79 20.82 13.82
N ALA A 466 0.89 20.78 12.85
CA ALA A 466 -0.34 20.00 12.94
C ALA A 466 -0.07 18.49 12.90
N ALA A 467 -0.54 17.78 13.93
CA ALA A 467 -0.49 16.31 13.99
C ALA A 467 -1.71 15.63 13.32
N ALA A 468 -2.77 16.40 13.05
CA ALA A 468 -4.01 15.95 12.41
C ALA A 468 -4.80 17.15 11.84
N GLY A 469 -5.76 16.88 10.96
CA GLY A 469 -6.64 17.89 10.34
C GLY A 469 -6.57 17.88 8.82
N TYR A 470 -7.62 18.39 8.18
CA TYR A 470 -7.76 18.48 6.72
C TYR A 470 -7.62 19.93 6.26
N TYR A 471 -6.50 20.26 5.63
CA TYR A 471 -6.19 21.61 5.19
C TYR A 471 -6.64 21.82 3.74
N VAL A 472 -7.70 22.61 3.57
CA VAL A 472 -8.28 22.96 2.27
C VAL A 472 -7.73 24.31 1.83
N ALA A 473 -7.03 24.34 0.70
CA ALA A 473 -6.50 25.57 0.12
C ALA A 473 -6.92 25.69 -1.34
N ALA A 474 -7.12 26.92 -1.80
CA ALA A 474 -7.38 27.17 -3.20
C ALA A 474 -6.62 28.41 -3.68
N ASP A 475 -6.34 28.45 -4.97
CA ASP A 475 -5.81 29.62 -5.65
C ASP A 475 -6.52 29.82 -6.99
N SER A 476 -6.80 31.06 -7.39
CA SER A 476 -7.68 31.36 -8.51
C SER A 476 -7.15 32.51 -9.33
N THR A 477 -7.13 32.34 -10.66
CA THR A 477 -6.72 33.39 -11.59
C THR A 477 -7.67 33.50 -12.77
N VAL A 478 -7.79 34.71 -13.31
CA VAL A 478 -8.46 34.97 -14.59
C VAL A 478 -7.42 34.84 -15.69
N VAL A 479 -7.77 34.19 -16.81
CA VAL A 479 -6.88 33.96 -17.95
C VAL A 479 -7.51 34.56 -19.20
N LEU A 480 -6.80 35.48 -19.83
CA LEU A 480 -7.17 36.10 -21.11
C LEU A 480 -5.99 35.95 -22.07
N ASP A 481 -6.25 35.47 -23.29
CA ASP A 481 -5.22 35.25 -24.32
C ASP A 481 -4.02 34.38 -23.86
N GLY A 482 -4.27 33.46 -22.92
CA GLY A 482 -3.24 32.57 -22.35
C GLY A 482 -2.44 33.16 -21.19
N GLU A 483 -2.67 34.42 -20.83
CA GLU A 483 -1.98 35.12 -19.74
C GLU A 483 -2.87 35.26 -18.50
N ALA A 484 -2.27 35.07 -17.32
CA ALA A 484 -2.94 35.30 -16.05
C ALA A 484 -3.09 36.81 -15.76
N ILE A 485 -4.30 37.23 -15.42
CA ILE A 485 -4.61 38.60 -14.98
C ILE A 485 -4.57 38.64 -13.45
N ALA A 486 -3.67 39.48 -12.91
CA ALA A 486 -3.50 39.67 -11.48
C ALA A 486 -4.67 40.44 -10.83
N LYS A 487 -4.55 40.66 -9.52
CA LYS A 487 -5.39 41.62 -8.77
C LYS A 487 -4.91 43.04 -9.07
N PRO A 488 -5.81 44.03 -9.19
CA PRO A 488 -5.39 45.41 -9.44
C PRO A 488 -4.70 46.01 -8.21
N ALA A 489 -3.57 46.69 -8.41
CA ALA A 489 -2.88 47.45 -7.36
C ALA A 489 -3.61 48.76 -7.03
N ASP A 490 -4.26 49.37 -8.02
CA ASP A 490 -5.00 50.62 -7.87
C ASP A 490 -6.22 50.71 -8.82
N ALA A 491 -6.99 51.79 -8.67
CA ALA A 491 -8.20 52.03 -9.45
C ALA A 491 -7.92 52.23 -10.97
N SER A 492 -6.72 52.69 -11.35
CA SER A 492 -6.35 52.85 -12.75
C SER A 492 -6.09 51.48 -13.39
N GLU A 493 -5.42 50.59 -12.67
CA GLU A 493 -5.19 49.22 -13.12
C GLU A 493 -6.49 48.42 -13.18
N ALA A 494 -7.38 48.56 -12.19
CA ALA A 494 -8.71 47.95 -12.22
C ALA A 494 -9.50 48.36 -13.46
N ARG A 495 -9.43 49.65 -13.83
CA ARG A 495 -10.07 50.19 -15.04
C ARG A 495 -9.49 49.57 -16.32
N ALA A 496 -8.17 49.43 -16.39
CA ALA A 496 -7.51 48.81 -17.54
C ALA A 496 -7.90 47.33 -17.68
N MET A 497 -7.94 46.59 -16.57
CA MET A 497 -8.38 45.18 -16.55
C MET A 497 -9.82 45.02 -17.01
N LEU A 498 -10.75 45.80 -16.43
CA LEU A 498 -12.17 45.75 -16.80
C LEU A 498 -12.41 46.17 -18.26
N THR A 499 -11.65 47.15 -18.77
CA THR A 499 -11.73 47.56 -20.18
C THR A 499 -11.26 46.45 -21.11
N ARG A 500 -10.17 45.73 -20.77
CA ARG A 500 -9.68 44.59 -21.56
C ARG A 500 -10.68 43.44 -21.56
N LEU A 501 -11.32 43.16 -20.43
CA LEU A 501 -12.27 42.07 -20.30
C LEU A 501 -13.64 42.37 -20.91
N ARG A 502 -14.04 43.64 -21.04
CA ARG A 502 -15.37 44.05 -21.52
C ARG A 502 -15.74 43.38 -22.84
N GLY A 503 -16.86 42.68 -22.85
CA GLY A 503 -17.37 41.95 -24.03
C GLY A 503 -16.54 40.74 -24.46
N GLN A 504 -15.46 40.38 -23.74
CA GLN A 504 -14.57 39.30 -24.11
C GLN A 504 -14.85 38.00 -23.33
N PRO A 505 -14.80 36.83 -24.00
CA PRO A 505 -14.71 35.56 -23.31
C PRO A 505 -13.34 35.39 -22.66
N HIS A 506 -13.31 34.77 -21.49
CA HIS A 506 -12.08 34.46 -20.77
C HIS A 506 -12.30 33.25 -19.87
N HIS A 507 -11.21 32.70 -19.32
CA HIS A 507 -11.27 31.55 -18.44
C HIS A 507 -11.00 31.96 -16.99
N VAL A 508 -11.62 31.26 -16.04
CA VAL A 508 -11.24 31.31 -14.63
C VAL A 508 -10.76 29.94 -14.22
N VAL A 509 -9.50 29.86 -13.82
CA VAL A 509 -8.86 28.62 -13.39
C VAL A 509 -8.66 28.68 -11.89
N THR A 510 -9.16 27.68 -11.16
CA THR A 510 -8.93 27.54 -9.72
C THR A 510 -8.22 26.23 -9.43
N GLY A 511 -7.05 26.32 -8.81
CA GLY A 511 -6.35 25.21 -8.20
C GLY A 511 -6.89 24.95 -6.80
N LEU A 512 -7.03 23.69 -6.43
CA LEU A 512 -7.56 23.23 -5.16
C LEU A 512 -6.66 22.16 -4.58
N THR A 513 -6.35 22.25 -3.30
CA THR A 513 -5.61 21.22 -2.55
C THR A 513 -6.34 20.87 -1.27
N VAL A 514 -6.41 19.58 -0.95
CA VAL A 514 -6.74 19.08 0.38
C VAL A 514 -5.57 18.26 0.89
N TYR A 515 -5.04 18.65 2.04
CA TYR A 515 -3.90 18.00 2.71
C TYR A 515 -4.35 17.37 4.04
N ASP A 516 -4.10 16.08 4.21
CA ASP A 516 -4.34 15.35 5.46
C ASP A 516 -3.04 15.37 6.29
N ALA A 517 -3.00 16.19 7.34
CA ALA A 517 -1.84 16.33 8.20
C ALA A 517 -1.51 15.05 8.99
N ALA A 518 -2.48 14.17 9.21
CA ALA A 518 -2.26 12.92 9.95
C ALA A 518 -1.54 11.86 9.11
N THR A 519 -1.76 11.83 7.79
CA THR A 519 -1.17 10.82 6.89
C THR A 519 -0.09 11.38 5.96
N GLY A 520 0.00 12.71 5.85
CA GLY A 520 0.85 13.39 4.88
C GLY A 520 0.34 13.26 3.43
N ARG A 521 -0.83 12.66 3.20
CA ARG A 521 -1.44 12.56 1.86
C ARG A 521 -1.98 13.91 1.42
N CYS A 522 -1.81 14.20 0.13
CA CYS A 522 -2.21 15.46 -0.49
C CYS A 522 -2.90 15.14 -1.81
N ILE A 523 -4.09 15.70 -2.03
CA ILE A 523 -4.75 15.68 -3.34
C ILE A 523 -4.73 17.12 -3.85
N THR A 524 -4.25 17.33 -5.07
CA THR A 524 -4.21 18.64 -5.72
C THR A 524 -4.84 18.54 -7.10
N ASP A 525 -5.78 19.42 -7.38
CA ASP A 525 -6.52 19.47 -8.64
C ASP A 525 -6.66 20.91 -9.17
N ALA A 526 -7.14 21.08 -10.40
CA ALA A 526 -7.55 22.38 -10.94
C ALA A 526 -8.79 22.24 -11.80
N GLN A 527 -9.67 23.24 -11.72
CA GLN A 527 -10.85 23.35 -12.58
C GLN A 527 -10.84 24.66 -13.34
N SER A 528 -11.42 24.63 -14.55
CA SER A 528 -11.61 25.79 -15.40
C SER A 528 -13.10 26.04 -15.65
N ALA A 529 -13.45 27.31 -15.88
CA ALA A 529 -14.77 27.73 -16.28
C ALA A 529 -14.67 28.87 -17.29
N ASP A 530 -15.57 28.88 -18.27
CA ASP A 530 -15.64 29.90 -19.31
C ASP A 530 -16.62 30.98 -18.91
N VAL A 531 -16.16 32.23 -18.95
CA VAL A 531 -16.94 33.40 -18.54
C VAL A 531 -16.98 34.39 -19.70
N LEU A 532 -18.17 34.93 -19.98
CA LEU A 532 -18.34 36.04 -20.91
C LEU A 532 -18.63 37.30 -20.14
N MET A 533 -17.72 38.27 -20.26
CA MET A 533 -17.94 39.59 -19.68
C MET A 533 -19.05 40.32 -20.46
N ARG A 534 -19.96 40.97 -19.73
CA ARG A 534 -20.99 41.84 -20.31
C ARG A 534 -20.33 43.05 -20.95
N ASP A 535 -20.98 43.60 -21.98
CA ASP A 535 -20.64 44.91 -22.53
C ASP A 535 -21.25 46.02 -21.65
N PHE A 536 -20.62 46.30 -20.51
CA PHE A 536 -21.06 47.33 -19.56
C PHE A 536 -20.55 48.73 -19.92
N THR A 537 -21.27 49.75 -19.44
CA THR A 537 -20.90 51.16 -19.65
C THR A 537 -19.76 51.62 -18.74
N ASP A 538 -19.06 52.68 -19.14
CA ASP A 538 -18.01 53.28 -18.31
C ASP A 538 -18.55 53.75 -16.96
N ALA A 539 -19.79 54.25 -16.91
CA ALA A 539 -20.42 54.68 -15.67
C ALA A 539 -20.67 53.51 -14.70
N GLU A 540 -20.99 52.31 -15.20
CA GLU A 540 -21.12 51.10 -14.39
C GLU A 540 -19.76 50.64 -13.84
N MET A 541 -18.74 50.64 -14.69
CA MET A 541 -17.36 50.29 -14.33
C MET A 541 -16.82 51.21 -13.22
N GLU A 542 -16.95 52.52 -13.36
CA GLU A 542 -16.48 53.48 -12.35
C GLU A 542 -17.21 53.30 -11.01
N ARG A 543 -18.52 53.00 -11.03
CA ARG A 543 -19.27 52.70 -9.80
C ARG A 543 -18.76 51.42 -9.12
N SER A 544 -18.48 50.38 -9.89
CA SER A 544 -17.90 49.14 -9.35
C SER A 544 -16.53 49.39 -8.72
N ILE A 545 -15.63 50.10 -9.41
CA ILE A 545 -14.31 50.46 -8.87
C ILE A 545 -14.43 51.31 -7.59
N ALA A 546 -15.33 52.30 -7.58
CA ALA A 546 -15.55 53.17 -6.43
C ALA A 546 -16.09 52.43 -5.19
N SER A 547 -16.77 51.29 -5.37
CA SER A 547 -17.20 50.45 -4.25
C SER A 547 -16.04 49.76 -3.52
N GLY A 548 -14.86 49.69 -4.15
CA GLY A 548 -13.71 48.94 -3.66
C GLY A 548 -13.84 47.42 -3.80
N ALA A 549 -15.02 46.90 -4.15
CA ALA A 549 -15.25 45.47 -4.30
C ALA A 549 -14.32 44.78 -5.32
N PRO A 550 -13.90 45.40 -6.44
CA PRO A 550 -12.96 44.77 -7.39
C PRO A 550 -11.54 44.50 -6.87
N MET A 551 -11.09 45.20 -5.83
CA MET A 551 -9.66 45.39 -5.56
C MET A 551 -8.93 44.13 -5.06
N ASP A 552 -9.65 43.21 -4.41
CA ASP A 552 -9.10 41.94 -3.91
C ASP A 552 -9.30 40.76 -4.89
N LYS A 553 -9.67 41.04 -6.15
CA LYS A 553 -10.13 40.04 -7.12
C LYS A 553 -9.27 40.04 -8.38
N ALA A 554 -8.83 38.85 -8.80
CA ALA A 554 -8.19 38.67 -10.10
C ALA A 554 -9.14 39.14 -11.22
N GLY A 555 -8.63 39.92 -12.16
CA GLY A 555 -9.45 40.52 -13.24
C GLY A 555 -10.41 41.63 -12.79
N ALA A 556 -10.33 42.09 -11.53
CA ALA A 556 -11.10 43.21 -10.99
C ALA A 556 -12.63 43.04 -11.07
N TYR A 557 -13.15 41.81 -10.95
CA TYR A 557 -14.60 41.58 -10.89
C TYR A 557 -15.00 40.42 -9.97
N ALA A 558 -16.27 40.37 -9.58
CA ALA A 558 -16.89 39.23 -8.89
C ALA A 558 -18.14 38.80 -9.65
N ILE A 559 -18.21 37.56 -10.13
CA ILE A 559 -19.37 37.08 -10.91
C ILE A 559 -20.70 37.13 -10.14
N GLN A 560 -20.63 37.14 -8.81
CA GLN A 560 -21.78 37.28 -7.89
C GLN A 560 -22.20 38.72 -7.61
N ASP A 561 -21.51 39.72 -8.17
CA ASP A 561 -21.84 41.13 -7.94
C ASP A 561 -23.21 41.45 -8.55
N THR A 562 -24.21 41.58 -7.69
CA THR A 562 -25.60 41.87 -8.06
C THR A 562 -25.86 43.34 -8.33
N ASP A 563 -24.88 44.23 -8.14
CA ASP A 563 -25.03 45.64 -8.51
C ASP A 563 -24.40 45.88 -9.88
N PHE A 564 -23.19 45.35 -10.09
CA PHE A 564 -22.45 45.50 -11.35
C PHE A 564 -22.89 44.49 -12.42
N HIS A 565 -23.28 43.26 -12.04
CA HIS A 565 -23.59 42.15 -12.95
C HIS A 565 -22.55 42.02 -14.08
N PRO A 566 -21.29 41.71 -13.75
CA PRO A 566 -20.18 41.86 -14.67
C PRO A 566 -20.26 40.90 -15.86
N ALA A 567 -20.70 39.67 -15.62
CA ALA A 567 -20.51 38.58 -16.56
C ALA A 567 -21.58 37.49 -16.44
N SER A 568 -21.67 36.64 -17.46
CA SER A 568 -22.40 35.38 -17.42
C SER A 568 -21.44 34.18 -17.51
N LEU A 569 -21.77 33.12 -16.79
CA LEU A 569 -21.09 31.83 -16.91
C LEU A 569 -21.52 31.18 -18.24
N GLN A 570 -20.56 30.89 -19.12
CA GLN A 570 -20.84 30.17 -20.37
C GLN A 570 -20.77 28.67 -20.18
N SER A 571 -19.72 28.18 -19.50
CA SER A 571 -19.49 26.76 -19.26
C SER A 571 -18.69 26.56 -17.97
N GLY A 572 -18.82 25.39 -17.34
CA GLY A 572 -18.08 25.03 -16.12
C GLY A 572 -18.84 25.35 -14.82
N CYS A 573 -18.10 25.46 -13.72
CA CYS A 573 -18.65 25.51 -12.37
C CYS A 573 -18.71 26.95 -11.81
N TYR A 574 -19.87 27.35 -11.28
CA TYR A 574 -20.04 28.67 -10.66
C TYR A 574 -19.14 28.88 -9.43
N SER A 575 -19.06 27.88 -8.54
CA SER A 575 -18.20 27.96 -7.36
C SER A 575 -16.70 27.95 -7.73
N ASN A 576 -16.33 27.34 -8.87
CA ASN A 576 -14.98 27.46 -9.44
C ASN A 576 -14.66 28.93 -9.78
N VAL A 577 -15.57 29.65 -10.44
CA VAL A 577 -15.38 31.09 -10.74
C VAL A 577 -15.30 31.93 -9.46
N MET A 578 -16.07 31.58 -8.44
CA MET A 578 -16.01 32.23 -7.13
C MET A 578 -14.73 31.90 -6.34
N GLY A 579 -13.98 30.88 -6.76
CA GLY A 579 -12.65 30.54 -6.28
C GLY A 579 -12.57 29.35 -5.32
N LEU A 580 -13.61 28.52 -5.23
CA LEU A 580 -13.58 27.22 -4.54
C LEU A 580 -14.54 26.22 -5.20
N PRO A 581 -14.05 25.23 -5.97
CA PRO A 581 -14.89 24.19 -6.59
C PRO A 581 -15.51 23.26 -5.52
N ALA A 582 -16.70 23.61 -5.01
CA ALA A 582 -17.29 23.01 -3.81
C ALA A 582 -17.48 21.49 -3.90
N CYS A 583 -17.96 20.98 -5.04
CA CYS A 583 -18.11 19.53 -5.24
C CYS A 583 -16.75 18.81 -5.17
N ARG A 584 -15.72 19.38 -5.79
CA ARG A 584 -14.38 18.77 -5.78
C ARG A 584 -13.77 18.79 -4.37
N VAL A 585 -14.05 19.82 -3.57
CA VAL A 585 -13.65 19.84 -2.15
C VAL A 585 -14.26 18.66 -1.39
N VAL A 586 -15.57 18.43 -1.55
CA VAL A 586 -16.29 17.33 -0.90
C VAL A 586 -15.72 15.97 -1.34
N GLU A 587 -15.49 15.79 -2.64
CA GLU A 587 -14.87 14.56 -3.18
C GLU A 587 -13.48 14.34 -2.59
N MET A 588 -12.61 15.36 -2.59
CA MET A 588 -11.25 15.25 -2.07
C MET A 588 -11.21 14.99 -0.56
N LEU A 589 -12.11 15.62 0.22
CA LEU A 589 -12.26 15.34 1.65
C LEU A 589 -12.72 13.90 1.89
N ALA A 590 -13.71 13.40 1.13
CA ALA A 590 -14.18 12.03 1.22
C ALA A 590 -13.10 11.01 0.78
N GLU A 591 -12.33 11.30 -0.27
CA GLU A 591 -11.20 10.48 -0.74
C GLU A 591 -10.08 10.35 0.32
N LEU A 592 -9.90 11.39 1.13
CA LEU A 592 -8.99 11.40 2.30
C LEU A 592 -9.67 10.90 3.59
N GLY A 593 -10.95 10.52 3.49
CA GLY A 593 -11.79 9.95 4.53
C GLY A 593 -12.12 10.88 5.69
N CYS A 594 -12.20 12.18 5.40
CA CYS A 594 -12.85 13.14 6.28
C CYS A 594 -14.30 12.72 6.51
N GLN A 595 -14.76 12.77 7.75
CA GLN A 595 -16.19 12.61 8.02
C GLN A 595 -16.91 13.87 7.53
N LEU A 596 -17.84 13.69 6.61
CA LEU A 596 -18.64 14.77 6.06
C LEU A 596 -20.09 14.60 6.54
N PRO A 597 -20.87 15.70 6.63
CA PRO A 597 -22.30 15.62 6.82
C PRO A 597 -22.93 14.69 5.77
N ASP A 598 -24.07 14.08 6.08
CA ASP A 598 -24.83 13.35 5.07
C ASP A 598 -25.09 14.25 3.87
N TYR A 599 -24.89 13.74 2.65
CA TYR A 599 -25.11 14.48 1.41
C TYR A 599 -26.52 15.08 1.33
N ALA A 600 -27.52 14.41 1.91
CA ALA A 600 -28.90 14.91 1.99
C ALA A 600 -29.08 16.13 2.92
N ALA A 601 -28.14 16.35 3.83
CA ALA A 601 -28.11 17.48 4.76
C ALA A 601 -27.23 18.64 4.26
N MET A 602 -26.44 18.44 3.19
CA MET A 602 -25.60 19.51 2.61
C MET A 602 -26.46 20.53 1.88
N THR A 603 -26.18 21.81 2.11
CA THR A 603 -26.79 22.92 1.36
C THR A 603 -26.01 23.19 0.07
N VAL A 604 -26.72 23.66 -0.96
CA VAL A 604 -26.12 23.99 -2.26
C VAL A 604 -25.81 25.48 -2.29
N PRO A 605 -24.57 25.92 -2.57
CA PRO A 605 -24.25 27.33 -2.67
C PRO A 605 -25.14 28.06 -3.69
N PRO A 606 -25.52 29.32 -3.44
CA PRO A 606 -26.29 30.11 -4.40
C PRO A 606 -25.61 30.18 -5.77
N GLY A 607 -26.34 29.89 -6.84
CA GLY A 607 -25.79 29.83 -8.21
C GLY A 607 -25.25 28.45 -8.65
N CYS A 608 -25.25 27.45 -7.75
CA CYS A 608 -25.02 26.05 -8.08
C CYS A 608 -26.36 25.31 -8.29
N THR A 609 -26.37 24.27 -9.13
CA THR A 609 -27.55 23.42 -9.37
C THR A 609 -27.40 22.07 -8.65
N LEU A 610 -28.43 21.65 -7.89
CA LEU A 610 -28.45 20.38 -7.14
C LEU A 610 -27.96 19.11 -7.89
N PRO A 611 -28.20 18.93 -9.22
CA PRO A 611 -27.79 17.72 -9.93
C PRO A 611 -26.28 17.44 -9.95
N CYS A 612 -25.42 18.44 -9.71
CA CYS A 612 -23.97 18.25 -9.70
C CYS A 612 -23.40 17.69 -8.39
N LEU A 613 -24.12 17.82 -7.26
CA LEU A 613 -23.71 17.31 -5.94
C LEU A 613 -24.23 15.90 -5.66
N LEU A 614 -25.29 15.47 -6.35
CA LEU A 614 -26.04 14.24 -6.04
C LEU A 614 -25.90 13.09 -7.06
N ASN A 615 -25.29 13.31 -8.23
CA ASN A 615 -25.33 12.35 -9.36
C ASN A 615 -23.98 12.08 -10.05
N ARG A 616 -22.92 11.79 -9.27
CA ARG A 616 -21.80 11.00 -9.80
C ARG A 616 -21.57 9.79 -8.90
N PRO A 617 -21.88 8.55 -9.36
CA PRO A 617 -21.19 7.40 -8.78
C PRO A 617 -19.67 7.62 -8.94
N PRO A 618 -18.83 7.13 -8.02
CA PRO A 618 -17.39 7.26 -8.17
C PRO A 618 -16.98 6.74 -9.55
N GLU A 619 -16.48 7.63 -10.41
CA GLU A 619 -15.91 7.20 -11.68
C GLU A 619 -14.68 6.31 -11.38
N PRO A 620 -14.48 5.23 -12.15
CA PRO A 620 -13.31 4.38 -11.97
C PRO A 620 -12.05 5.22 -12.09
N VAL A 621 -11.11 4.99 -11.17
CA VAL A 621 -9.76 5.57 -11.16
C VAL A 621 -9.19 5.47 -12.58
N PRO A 622 -8.65 6.57 -13.17
CA PRO A 622 -8.02 6.51 -14.48
C PRO A 622 -6.94 5.43 -14.48
N GLU A 623 -7.02 4.51 -15.44
CA GLU A 623 -5.90 3.62 -15.75
C GLU A 623 -4.71 4.50 -16.07
N ASN A 624 -3.74 4.56 -15.15
CA ASN A 624 -2.46 5.18 -15.44
C ASN A 624 -1.87 4.46 -16.66
N ASP A 625 -1.66 5.23 -17.73
CA ASP A 625 -0.80 4.85 -18.83
C ASP A 625 0.54 4.39 -18.25
N THR A 626 0.77 3.09 -18.37
CA THR A 626 2.01 2.42 -18.00
C THR A 626 3.16 2.97 -18.83
N LEU A 627 4.14 3.57 -18.15
CA LEU A 627 5.56 3.52 -18.54
C LEU A 627 6.28 2.49 -17.68
#